data_AF-A0A2H6LMI7-F1
#
_entry.id   AF-A0A2H6LMI7-F1
#
_cell.length_a   1.000
_cell.length_b   1.000
_cell.length_c   1.000
_cell.angle_alpha   90.00
_cell.angle_beta   90.00
_cell.angle_gamma   90.00
#
_symmetry.space_group_name_H-M   'P 1'
#
loop_
_entity.id
_entity.type
_entity.pdbx_description
1 polymer ?
#
loop_
_entity_poly.entity_id
_entity_poly.type
_entity_poly.pdbx_seq_one_letter_code
_entity_poly.pdbx_strand_id
1 'polypeptide(L)'
;MNTPLIKLEELQQGKILVDELGLLTEMPDELIQLSHRVKQIMAGSNVVQGMCAGDYFSLVTYSAIYWGIVKTFPRTVIKNVKKFLNRFSDKNSSRNLLLVFNYTGKERETILASLQYGISGIAKDYGFEEGSHLDYWKKLMASVGIMADSHTGKLSPEGAKLIAQLEQAEPIIAMDTLINKETDMRNALIAMLAIEFIAVGISECVIDSPDSQILFSPSGRGIPRDWFDVHYHAGDQHILQDGEYDLTPDFEQLKLPHDTINYNMLKMAHIADYEGEELLYILQEKVLHIAKAFATAGNYTCKFEESMNLSLSVKS
;
A
#
# COMPACT_ATOMS: atom_id res chain seq x y z
N MET A 1 -36.33 15.86 -5.47
CA MET A 1 -35.73 15.81 -4.11
C MET A 1 -35.02 14.48 -4.00
N ASN A 2 -33.71 14.50 -3.76
CA ASN A 2 -32.86 13.32 -3.67
C ASN A 2 -33.14 12.61 -2.34
N THR A 3 -33.75 11.43 -2.39
CA THR A 3 -33.78 10.52 -1.24
C THR A 3 -32.34 10.12 -0.92
N PRO A 4 -31.89 10.17 0.34
CA PRO A 4 -30.57 9.62 0.69
C PRO A 4 -30.56 8.14 0.32
N LEU A 5 -29.57 7.71 -0.48
CA LEU A 5 -29.46 6.33 -0.96
C LEU A 5 -29.15 5.31 0.15
N ILE A 6 -28.74 5.79 1.34
CA ILE A 6 -28.56 4.96 2.54
C ILE A 6 -29.20 5.66 3.75
N LYS A 7 -30.24 5.07 4.35
CA LYS A 7 -30.92 5.59 5.55
C LYS A 7 -30.04 5.40 6.80
N LEU A 8 -30.30 6.17 7.86
CA LEU A 8 -29.64 6.03 9.18
C LEU A 8 -29.77 4.60 9.75
N GLU A 9 -30.89 3.93 9.48
CA GLU A 9 -31.15 2.52 9.80
C GLU A 9 -30.15 1.56 9.13
N GLU A 10 -29.67 1.92 7.94
CA GLU A 10 -28.73 1.12 7.15
C GLU A 10 -27.26 1.37 7.57
N LEU A 11 -27.00 2.48 8.29
CA LEU A 11 -25.73 2.73 8.99
C LEU A 11 -25.65 1.98 10.32
N GLN A 12 -26.75 1.92 11.08
CA GLN A 12 -26.84 1.10 12.30
C GLN A 12 -26.69 -0.40 11.98
N GLN A 13 -27.12 -0.82 10.78
CA GLN A 13 -26.83 -2.15 10.22
C GLN A 13 -25.34 -2.39 9.98
N GLY A 14 -24.54 -1.36 9.70
CA GLY A 14 -23.09 -1.48 9.51
C GLY A 14 -22.36 -1.99 10.75
N LYS A 15 -22.74 -1.50 11.95
CA LYS A 15 -22.21 -2.00 13.23
C LYS A 15 -22.64 -3.44 13.49
N ILE A 16 -23.91 -3.75 13.26
CA ILE A 16 -24.44 -5.12 13.36
C ILE A 16 -23.68 -6.06 12.41
N LEU A 17 -23.32 -5.58 11.21
CA LEU A 17 -22.54 -6.34 10.23
C LEU A 17 -21.07 -6.51 10.60
N VAL A 18 -20.43 -5.51 11.21
CA VAL A 18 -19.09 -5.65 11.79
C VAL A 18 -19.10 -6.76 12.86
N ASP A 19 -20.11 -6.75 13.73
CA ASP A 19 -20.27 -7.75 14.79
C ASP A 19 -20.63 -9.15 14.22
N GLU A 20 -21.52 -9.23 13.22
CA GLU A 20 -21.94 -10.48 12.57
C GLU A 20 -20.83 -11.12 11.73
N LEU A 21 -20.01 -10.31 11.05
CA LEU A 21 -18.88 -10.76 10.24
C LEU A 21 -17.59 -10.88 11.06
N GLY A 22 -17.60 -10.45 12.32
CA GLY A 22 -16.42 -10.40 13.20
C GLY A 22 -15.28 -9.57 12.60
N LEU A 23 -15.60 -8.47 11.93
CA LEU A 23 -14.61 -7.56 11.36
C LEU A 23 -13.91 -6.80 12.48
N LEU A 24 -12.63 -6.56 12.29
CA LEU A 24 -11.85 -5.77 13.22
C LEU A 24 -11.94 -4.30 12.84
N THR A 25 -12.10 -3.46 13.86
CA THR A 25 -12.02 -2.00 13.73
C THR A 25 -10.64 -1.45 14.08
N GLU A 26 -9.76 -2.31 14.60
CA GLU A 26 -8.39 -2.00 14.99
C GLU A 26 -7.47 -3.17 14.60
N MET A 27 -6.21 -2.87 14.33
CA MET A 27 -5.23 -3.90 14.00
C MET A 27 -4.85 -4.71 15.25
N PRO A 28 -4.91 -6.05 15.22
CA PRO A 28 -4.43 -6.88 16.31
C PRO A 28 -2.96 -6.61 16.66
N ASP A 29 -2.61 -6.74 17.93
CA ASP A 29 -1.24 -6.62 18.44
C ASP A 29 -0.26 -7.51 17.65
N GLU A 30 -0.68 -8.71 17.24
CA GLU A 30 0.17 -9.62 16.48
C GLU A 30 0.48 -9.10 15.07
N LEU A 31 -0.42 -8.31 14.47
CA LEU A 31 -0.16 -7.64 13.20
C LEU A 31 0.75 -6.43 13.37
N ILE A 32 0.58 -5.66 14.45
CA ILE A 32 1.48 -4.55 14.79
C ILE A 32 2.90 -5.09 15.03
N GLN A 33 3.02 -6.20 15.77
CA GLN A 33 4.32 -6.87 15.95
C GLN A 33 4.89 -7.39 14.62
N LEU A 34 4.02 -7.89 13.73
CA LEU A 34 4.44 -8.33 12.40
C LEU A 34 4.94 -7.16 11.54
N SER A 35 4.25 -6.02 11.54
CA SER A 35 4.69 -4.81 10.81
C SER A 35 6.03 -4.30 11.35
N HIS A 36 6.23 -4.31 12.67
CA HIS A 36 7.52 -3.98 13.28
C HIS A 36 8.64 -4.92 12.83
N ARG A 37 8.36 -6.23 12.69
CA ARG A 37 9.35 -7.19 12.16
C ARG A 37 9.65 -6.96 10.68
N VAL A 38 8.65 -6.56 9.89
CA VAL A 38 8.86 -6.13 8.49
C VAL A 38 9.76 -4.89 8.45
N LYS A 39 9.49 -3.87 9.27
CA LYS A 39 10.35 -2.68 9.42
C LYS A 39 11.79 -3.07 9.72
N GLN A 40 12.02 -3.97 10.67
CA GLN A 40 13.38 -4.45 11.01
C GLN A 40 14.09 -5.12 9.83
N ILE A 41 13.37 -5.93 9.05
CA ILE A 41 13.92 -6.55 7.84
C ILE A 41 14.29 -5.48 6.81
N MET A 42 13.39 -4.53 6.56
CA MET A 42 13.60 -3.47 5.58
C MET A 42 14.74 -2.52 5.99
N ALA A 43 14.82 -2.16 7.28
CA ALA A 43 15.92 -1.36 7.86
C ALA A 43 17.30 -2.02 7.69
N GLY A 44 17.35 -3.35 7.54
CA GLY A 44 18.56 -4.10 7.27
C GLY A 44 19.00 -4.12 5.80
N SER A 45 18.20 -3.57 4.88
CA SER A 45 18.55 -3.54 3.45
C SER A 45 19.46 -2.37 3.10
N ASN A 46 20.39 -2.58 2.18
CA ASN A 46 21.40 -1.60 1.78
C ASN A 46 20.76 -0.30 1.27
N VAL A 47 19.72 -0.38 0.44
CA VAL A 47 19.02 0.82 -0.06
C VAL A 47 18.36 1.61 1.08
N VAL A 48 17.77 0.96 2.08
CA VAL A 48 17.14 1.67 3.20
C VAL A 48 18.21 2.27 4.11
N GLN A 49 19.27 1.53 4.43
CA GLN A 49 20.40 2.04 5.21
C GLN A 49 21.04 3.26 4.56
N GLY A 50 21.27 3.21 3.25
CA GLY A 50 21.82 4.32 2.50
C GLY A 50 20.88 5.53 2.48
N MET A 51 19.58 5.33 2.24
CA MET A 51 18.60 6.43 2.35
C MET A 51 18.56 7.05 3.75
N CYS A 52 18.63 6.23 4.80
CA CYS A 52 18.69 6.71 6.18
C CYS A 52 19.95 7.56 6.42
N ALA A 53 21.07 7.23 5.78
CA ALA A 53 22.32 7.98 5.82
C ALA A 53 22.37 9.19 4.86
N GLY A 54 21.25 9.53 4.19
CA GLY A 54 21.18 10.63 3.24
C GLY A 54 21.85 10.35 1.88
N ASP A 55 22.10 9.08 1.54
CA ASP A 55 22.68 8.71 0.25
C ASP A 55 21.66 8.81 -0.89
N TYR A 56 21.94 9.72 -1.81
CA TYR A 56 21.15 9.95 -3.01
C TYR A 56 21.09 8.73 -3.93
N PHE A 57 22.19 7.98 -4.07
CA PHE A 57 22.21 6.82 -4.97
C PHE A 57 21.33 5.69 -4.46
N SER A 58 21.27 5.50 -3.15
CA SER A 58 20.34 4.57 -2.51
C SER A 58 18.88 4.97 -2.75
N LEU A 59 18.55 6.26 -2.76
CA LEU A 59 17.20 6.74 -3.11
C LEU A 59 16.87 6.50 -4.60
N VAL A 60 17.80 6.78 -5.51
CA VAL A 60 17.66 6.44 -6.95
C VAL A 60 17.39 4.94 -7.11
N THR A 61 18.17 4.11 -6.41
CA THR A 61 18.08 2.65 -6.48
C THR A 61 16.75 2.16 -5.93
N TYR A 62 16.32 2.67 -4.77
CA TYR A 62 15.00 2.43 -4.19
C TYR A 62 13.86 2.73 -5.19
N SER A 63 13.87 3.92 -5.79
CA SER A 63 12.84 4.36 -6.75
C SER A 63 12.78 3.48 -7.99
N ALA A 64 13.91 2.91 -8.40
CA ALA A 64 14.02 2.09 -9.60
C ALA A 64 13.64 0.61 -9.34
N ILE A 65 14.15 0.00 -8.26
CA ILE A 65 13.96 -1.42 -7.95
C ILE A 65 12.48 -1.73 -7.69
N TYR A 66 11.78 -0.87 -6.95
CA TYR A 66 10.39 -1.12 -6.57
C TYR A 66 9.37 -0.58 -7.58
N TRP A 67 9.82 0.09 -8.66
CA TRP A 67 8.94 0.60 -9.71
C TRP A 67 8.02 -0.47 -10.30
N GLY A 68 8.54 -1.69 -10.48
CA GLY A 68 7.77 -2.82 -11.01
C GLY A 68 6.51 -3.12 -10.18
N ILE A 69 6.61 -3.04 -8.86
CA ILE A 69 5.50 -3.24 -7.93
C ILE A 69 4.59 -2.02 -7.93
N VAL A 70 5.14 -0.82 -7.72
CA VAL A 70 4.33 0.40 -7.56
C VAL A 70 3.50 0.72 -8.81
N LYS A 71 4.06 0.50 -10.00
CA LYS A 71 3.35 0.74 -11.27
C LYS A 71 2.19 -0.23 -11.51
N THR A 72 2.25 -1.45 -10.97
CA THR A 72 1.21 -2.47 -11.14
C THR A 72 0.26 -2.56 -9.96
N PHE A 73 0.63 -2.03 -8.80
CA PHE A 73 -0.13 -2.17 -7.55
C PHE A 73 -1.59 -1.76 -7.67
N PRO A 74 -1.96 -0.59 -8.25
CA PRO A 74 -3.38 -0.23 -8.41
C PRO A 74 -4.18 -1.28 -9.19
N ARG A 75 -3.59 -1.87 -10.23
CA ARG A 75 -4.24 -2.94 -11.02
C ARG A 75 -4.32 -4.24 -10.23
N THR A 76 -3.30 -4.57 -9.45
CA THR A 76 -3.27 -5.74 -8.56
C THR A 76 -4.34 -5.65 -7.49
N VAL A 77 -4.48 -4.48 -6.86
CA VAL A 77 -5.54 -4.17 -5.90
C VAL A 77 -6.92 -4.33 -6.55
N ILE A 78 -7.18 -3.67 -7.68
CA ILE A 78 -8.45 -3.80 -8.42
C ILE A 78 -8.76 -5.27 -8.73
N LYS A 79 -7.76 -6.03 -9.23
CA LYS A 79 -7.90 -7.45 -9.58
C LYS A 79 -8.33 -8.28 -8.36
N ASN A 80 -7.62 -8.11 -7.26
CA ASN A 80 -7.80 -8.93 -6.06
C ASN A 80 -9.10 -8.58 -5.31
N VAL A 81 -9.41 -7.29 -5.19
CA VAL A 81 -10.68 -6.83 -4.60
C VAL A 81 -11.86 -7.28 -5.44
N LYS A 82 -11.78 -7.18 -6.77
CA LYS A 82 -12.83 -7.69 -7.65
C LYS A 82 -13.01 -9.20 -7.51
N LYS A 83 -11.92 -9.97 -7.40
CA LYS A 83 -11.96 -11.41 -7.17
C LYS A 83 -12.63 -11.75 -5.84
N PHE A 84 -12.26 -11.03 -4.77
CA PHE A 84 -12.87 -11.16 -3.44
C PHE A 84 -14.37 -10.86 -3.50
N LEU A 85 -14.75 -9.68 -3.99
CA LEU A 85 -16.15 -9.25 -4.06
C LEU A 85 -17.02 -10.22 -4.86
N ASN A 86 -16.55 -10.71 -6.02
CA ASN A 86 -17.29 -11.69 -6.81
C ASN A 86 -17.49 -13.04 -6.09
N ARG A 87 -16.55 -13.44 -5.23
CA ARG A 87 -16.67 -14.71 -4.47
C ARG A 87 -17.72 -14.58 -3.38
N PHE A 88 -17.76 -13.45 -2.71
CA PHE A 88 -18.59 -13.26 -1.53
C PHE A 88 -19.95 -12.62 -1.82
N SER A 89 -20.16 -12.04 -3.02
CA SER A 89 -21.41 -11.34 -3.38
C SER A 89 -22.65 -12.21 -3.43
N ASP A 90 -22.48 -13.51 -3.67
CA ASP A 90 -23.60 -14.47 -3.77
C ASP A 90 -23.93 -15.10 -2.41
N LYS A 91 -23.00 -15.06 -1.45
CA LYS A 91 -23.16 -15.60 -0.08
C LYS A 91 -23.56 -14.55 0.94
N ASN A 92 -23.12 -13.30 0.75
CA ASN A 92 -23.47 -12.13 1.53
C ASN A 92 -23.96 -11.08 0.53
N SER A 93 -25.12 -10.47 0.76
CA SER A 93 -25.63 -9.46 -0.19
C SER A 93 -24.52 -8.45 -0.50
N SER A 94 -24.34 -8.06 -1.77
CA SER A 94 -23.28 -7.14 -2.20
C SER A 94 -23.17 -5.89 -1.32
N ARG A 95 -24.31 -5.43 -0.80
CA ARG A 95 -24.50 -4.38 0.21
C ARG A 95 -23.76 -4.59 1.54
N ASN A 96 -23.60 -5.84 1.99
CA ASN A 96 -22.91 -6.19 3.24
C ASN A 96 -21.38 -6.16 3.09
N LEU A 97 -20.86 -6.56 1.92
CA LEU A 97 -19.41 -6.49 1.62
C LEU A 97 -18.92 -5.07 1.38
N LEU A 98 -19.82 -4.21 0.94
CA LEU A 98 -19.60 -2.78 0.78
C LEU A 98 -19.33 -2.06 2.09
N LEU A 99 -19.91 -2.54 3.19
CA LEU A 99 -19.70 -1.98 4.52
C LEU A 99 -18.32 -2.31 5.11
N VAL A 100 -17.61 -3.31 4.56
CA VAL A 100 -16.17 -3.53 4.83
C VAL A 100 -15.34 -2.32 4.37
N PHE A 101 -15.79 -1.63 3.32
CA PHE A 101 -15.08 -0.51 2.67
C PHE A 101 -15.70 0.86 2.99
N ASN A 102 -16.87 0.93 3.64
CA ASN A 102 -17.69 2.16 3.76
C ASN A 102 -17.27 3.08 4.93
N TYR A 103 -16.02 3.00 5.36
CA TYR A 103 -15.46 3.70 6.51
C TYR A 103 -14.39 4.69 6.09
N THR A 104 -14.60 5.45 5.00
CA THR A 104 -13.70 6.52 4.58
C THR A 104 -14.49 7.80 4.26
N GLY A 105 -14.08 8.89 4.92
CA GLY A 105 -14.96 10.03 5.19
C GLY A 105 -15.32 10.97 4.05
N LYS A 106 -14.55 10.95 2.96
CA LYS A 106 -14.79 11.74 1.74
C LYS A 106 -15.30 10.92 0.58
N GLU A 107 -15.22 9.60 0.69
CA GLU A 107 -15.49 8.69 -0.42
C GLU A 107 -16.89 8.13 -0.33
N ARG A 108 -17.66 8.36 0.74
CA ARG A 108 -19.03 7.86 0.83
C ARG A 108 -19.88 8.26 -0.39
N GLU A 109 -19.76 9.49 -0.90
CA GLU A 109 -20.46 9.90 -2.14
C GLU A 109 -19.92 9.18 -3.39
N THR A 110 -18.61 8.91 -3.43
CA THR A 110 -17.90 8.17 -4.49
C THR A 110 -18.26 6.68 -4.48
N ILE A 111 -18.21 6.04 -3.31
CA ILE A 111 -18.68 4.68 -3.03
C ILE A 111 -20.14 4.55 -3.42
N LEU A 112 -21.02 5.49 -3.01
CA LEU A 112 -22.43 5.52 -3.42
C LEU A 112 -22.61 5.61 -4.95
N ALA A 113 -21.79 6.40 -5.64
CA ALA A 113 -21.77 6.43 -7.10
C ALA A 113 -21.26 5.11 -7.68
N SER A 114 -20.23 4.51 -7.08
CA SER A 114 -19.70 3.19 -7.44
C SER A 114 -20.66 2.04 -7.19
N LEU A 115 -21.59 2.17 -6.24
CA LEU A 115 -22.70 1.22 -6.07
C LEU A 115 -23.54 1.12 -7.34
N GLN A 116 -23.73 2.24 -8.05
CA GLN A 116 -24.48 2.26 -9.32
C GLN A 116 -23.76 1.46 -10.43
N TYR A 117 -22.44 1.29 -10.30
CA TYR A 117 -21.59 0.54 -11.22
C TYR A 117 -21.21 -0.86 -10.72
N GLY A 118 -21.76 -1.30 -9.57
CA GLY A 118 -21.56 -2.63 -8.98
C GLY A 118 -20.11 -2.92 -8.58
N ILE A 119 -19.73 -4.20 -8.57
CA ILE A 119 -18.40 -4.68 -8.14
C ILE A 119 -17.25 -3.97 -8.85
N SER A 120 -17.42 -3.62 -10.13
CA SER A 120 -16.37 -2.94 -10.89
C SER A 120 -16.19 -1.48 -10.51
N GLY A 121 -17.23 -0.79 -10.01
CA GLY A 121 -17.10 0.55 -9.43
C GLY A 121 -16.32 0.52 -8.13
N ILE A 122 -16.73 -0.36 -7.21
CA ILE A 122 -16.12 -0.50 -5.87
C ILE A 122 -14.63 -0.83 -5.94
N ALA A 123 -14.26 -1.82 -6.76
CA ALA A 123 -12.87 -2.18 -6.92
C ALA A 123 -12.03 -1.04 -7.53
N LYS A 124 -12.62 -0.25 -8.43
CA LYS A 124 -11.96 0.88 -9.08
C LYS A 124 -11.73 2.04 -8.12
N ASP A 125 -12.69 2.33 -7.25
CA ASP A 125 -12.54 3.38 -6.24
C ASP A 125 -11.48 3.01 -5.22
N TYR A 126 -11.48 1.77 -4.72
CA TYR A 126 -10.43 1.29 -3.83
C TYR A 126 -9.04 1.34 -4.50
N GLY A 127 -8.97 1.10 -5.81
CA GLY A 127 -7.73 1.29 -6.59
C GLY A 127 -7.41 2.74 -6.97
N PHE A 128 -8.30 3.71 -6.74
CA PHE A 128 -8.10 5.11 -7.10
C PHE A 128 -7.18 5.82 -6.10
N GLU A 129 -7.31 5.52 -4.81
CA GLU A 129 -6.39 6.00 -3.78
C GLU A 129 -4.96 5.55 -4.06
N GLU A 130 -4.76 4.28 -4.44
CA GLU A 130 -3.47 3.76 -4.93
C GLU A 130 -2.99 4.44 -6.23
N GLY A 131 -3.92 4.98 -7.02
CA GLY A 131 -3.59 5.81 -8.18
C GLY A 131 -2.89 7.12 -7.78
N SER A 132 -3.24 7.70 -6.64
CA SER A 132 -2.56 8.88 -6.10
C SER A 132 -1.16 8.56 -5.57
N HIS A 133 -0.98 7.38 -4.97
CA HIS A 133 0.32 6.86 -4.53
C HIS A 133 1.30 6.70 -5.70
N LEU A 134 0.80 6.18 -6.83
CA LEU A 134 1.57 6.08 -8.07
C LEU A 134 2.04 7.46 -8.55
N ASP A 135 1.23 8.51 -8.42
CA ASP A 135 1.63 9.86 -8.83
C ASP A 135 2.69 10.46 -7.91
N TYR A 136 2.65 10.19 -6.59
CA TYR A 136 3.75 10.53 -5.68
C TYR A 136 5.05 9.82 -6.05
N TRP A 137 4.98 8.54 -6.41
CA TRP A 137 6.16 7.79 -6.86
C TRP A 137 6.72 8.33 -8.18
N LYS A 138 5.87 8.71 -9.15
CA LYS A 138 6.33 9.34 -10.40
C LYS A 138 7.05 10.66 -10.15
N LYS A 139 6.56 11.49 -9.21
CA LYS A 139 7.24 12.73 -8.80
C LYS A 139 8.61 12.42 -8.20
N LEU A 140 8.70 11.41 -7.33
CA LEU A 140 9.98 10.95 -6.80
C LEU A 140 10.92 10.51 -7.93
N MET A 141 10.47 9.63 -8.83
CA MET A 141 11.27 9.17 -9.98
C MET A 141 11.71 10.29 -10.92
N ALA A 142 10.90 11.33 -11.10
CA ALA A 142 11.27 12.51 -11.87
C ALA A 142 12.33 13.35 -11.15
N SER A 143 12.21 13.53 -9.83
CA SER A 143 13.19 14.29 -9.03
C SER A 143 14.58 13.64 -8.97
N VAL A 144 14.65 12.31 -9.14
CA VAL A 144 15.92 11.56 -9.19
C VAL A 144 16.41 11.27 -10.62
N GLY A 145 15.78 11.87 -11.63
CA GLY A 145 16.20 11.81 -13.03
C GLY A 145 15.86 10.51 -13.78
N ILE A 146 15.11 9.58 -13.18
CA ILE A 146 14.65 8.35 -13.85
C ILE A 146 13.50 8.66 -14.82
N MET A 147 12.62 9.58 -14.46
CA MET A 147 11.54 10.06 -15.34
C MET A 147 11.88 11.44 -15.90
N ALA A 148 11.61 11.63 -17.19
CA ALA A 148 11.72 12.94 -17.85
C ALA A 148 10.50 13.83 -17.53
N ASP A 149 9.35 13.22 -17.25
CA ASP A 149 8.13 13.92 -16.87
C ASP A 149 7.23 13.02 -16.02
N SER A 150 6.90 13.47 -14.81
CA SER A 150 6.05 12.77 -13.87
C SER A 150 4.59 12.67 -14.31
N HIS A 151 4.09 13.60 -15.14
CA HIS A 151 2.68 13.59 -15.58
C HIS A 151 2.43 12.51 -16.62
N THR A 152 3.33 12.39 -17.60
CA THR A 152 3.24 11.35 -18.63
C THR A 152 3.80 10.01 -18.19
N GLY A 153 4.60 9.98 -17.11
CA GLY A 153 5.33 8.79 -16.66
C GLY A 153 6.42 8.36 -17.64
N LYS A 154 6.86 9.27 -18.53
CA LYS A 154 7.87 8.98 -19.55
C LYS A 154 9.24 8.87 -18.88
N LEU A 155 9.89 7.71 -19.05
CA LEU A 155 11.26 7.49 -18.59
C LEU A 155 12.25 8.39 -19.36
N SER A 156 13.29 8.86 -18.69
CA SER A 156 14.47 9.45 -19.34
C SER A 156 15.25 8.34 -20.09
N PRO A 157 16.12 8.67 -21.06
CA PRO A 157 16.96 7.66 -21.71
C PRO A 157 17.80 6.84 -20.72
N GLU A 158 18.38 7.50 -19.72
CA GLU A 158 19.18 6.90 -18.66
C GLU A 158 18.31 6.09 -17.70
N GLY A 159 17.15 6.62 -17.30
CA GLY A 159 16.17 5.90 -16.48
C GLY A 159 15.63 4.65 -17.16
N ALA A 160 15.38 4.70 -18.48
CA ALA A 160 14.95 3.54 -19.25
C ALA A 160 16.01 2.44 -19.28
N LYS A 161 17.29 2.79 -19.41
CA LYS A 161 18.41 1.83 -19.31
C LYS A 161 18.48 1.19 -17.93
N LEU A 162 18.36 2.00 -16.87
CA LEU A 162 18.37 1.51 -15.49
C LEU A 162 17.24 0.51 -15.24
N ILE A 163 16.01 0.89 -15.56
CA ILE A 163 14.84 0.04 -15.35
C ILE A 163 14.97 -1.25 -16.16
N ALA A 164 15.40 -1.18 -17.42
CA ALA A 164 15.59 -2.37 -18.26
C ALA A 164 16.64 -3.34 -17.70
N GLN A 165 17.71 -2.83 -17.08
CA GLN A 165 18.71 -3.67 -16.41
C GLN A 165 18.14 -4.31 -15.13
N LEU A 166 17.46 -3.52 -14.30
CA LEU A 166 16.89 -3.99 -13.04
C LEU A 166 15.77 -5.01 -13.26
N GLU A 167 14.93 -4.85 -14.28
CA GLU A 167 13.88 -5.81 -14.62
C GLU A 167 14.41 -7.18 -15.05
N GLN A 168 15.72 -7.30 -15.34
CA GLN A 168 16.39 -8.57 -15.64
C GLN A 168 17.09 -9.18 -14.42
N ALA A 169 17.18 -8.48 -13.30
CA ALA A 169 17.85 -8.98 -12.10
C ALA A 169 16.99 -10.04 -11.40
N GLU A 170 17.57 -11.22 -11.15
CA GLU A 170 16.90 -12.33 -10.47
C GLU A 170 16.15 -11.95 -9.18
N PRO A 171 16.74 -11.19 -8.22
CA PRO A 171 16.01 -10.84 -6.99
C PRO A 171 14.79 -9.94 -7.25
N ILE A 172 14.83 -9.13 -8.31
CA ILE A 172 13.73 -8.24 -8.69
C ILE A 172 12.63 -9.04 -9.39
N ILE A 173 13.01 -9.98 -10.28
CA ILE A 173 12.07 -10.93 -10.92
C ILE A 173 11.37 -11.81 -9.87
N ALA A 174 12.12 -12.28 -8.86
CA ALA A 174 11.59 -13.10 -7.78
C ALA A 174 10.56 -12.33 -6.95
N MET A 175 10.90 -11.10 -6.53
CA MET A 175 9.98 -10.20 -5.84
C MET A 175 8.73 -9.92 -6.67
N ASP A 176 8.87 -9.54 -7.94
CA ASP A 176 7.75 -9.27 -8.84
C ASP A 176 6.82 -10.49 -9.00
N THR A 177 7.40 -11.67 -9.15
CA THR A 177 6.66 -12.93 -9.29
C THR A 177 5.83 -13.25 -8.05
N LEU A 178 6.37 -13.04 -6.84
CA LEU A 178 5.65 -13.26 -5.59
C LEU A 178 4.39 -12.40 -5.46
N ILE A 179 4.41 -11.20 -6.03
CA ILE A 179 3.29 -10.24 -5.93
C ILE A 179 2.33 -10.38 -7.10
N ASN A 180 2.86 -10.25 -8.33
CA ASN A 180 2.03 -10.04 -9.50
C ASN A 180 1.50 -11.36 -10.11
N LYS A 181 2.13 -12.50 -9.80
CA LYS A 181 1.72 -13.82 -10.32
C LYS A 181 0.97 -14.70 -9.30
N GLU A 182 0.69 -14.20 -8.10
CA GLU A 182 -0.11 -14.95 -7.13
C GLU A 182 -1.56 -15.10 -7.64
N THR A 183 -2.03 -16.33 -7.62
CA THR A 183 -3.34 -16.74 -8.13
C THR A 183 -4.27 -17.22 -7.02
N ASP A 184 -3.75 -17.66 -5.88
CA ASP A 184 -4.54 -17.93 -4.69
C ASP A 184 -5.04 -16.62 -4.07
N MET A 185 -6.30 -16.58 -3.68
CA MET A 185 -6.91 -15.33 -3.16
C MET A 185 -6.33 -14.94 -1.79
N ARG A 186 -6.15 -15.92 -0.89
CA ARG A 186 -5.59 -15.66 0.45
C ARG A 186 -4.18 -15.12 0.33
N ASN A 187 -3.31 -15.80 -0.42
CA ASN A 187 -1.94 -15.35 -0.61
C ASN A 187 -1.86 -13.99 -1.32
N ALA A 188 -2.73 -13.72 -2.29
CA ALA A 188 -2.77 -12.42 -2.96
C ALA A 188 -3.16 -11.27 -2.02
N LEU A 189 -4.09 -11.52 -1.08
CA LEU A 189 -4.46 -10.56 -0.04
C LEU A 189 -3.35 -10.41 1.02
N ILE A 190 -2.65 -11.50 1.38
CA ILE A 190 -1.44 -11.44 2.22
C ILE A 190 -0.36 -10.57 1.55
N ALA A 191 -0.18 -10.72 0.23
CA ALA A 191 0.81 -9.94 -0.52
C ALA A 191 0.48 -8.45 -0.55
N MET A 192 -0.81 -8.08 -0.68
CA MET A 192 -1.24 -6.69 -0.56
C MET A 192 -0.91 -6.12 0.82
N LEU A 193 -1.30 -6.83 1.90
CA LEU A 193 -1.00 -6.40 3.27
C LEU A 193 0.52 -6.29 3.54
N ALA A 194 1.31 -7.21 3.00
CA ALA A 194 2.77 -7.17 3.15
C ALA A 194 3.38 -5.93 2.47
N ILE A 195 2.86 -5.53 1.31
CA ILE A 195 3.36 -4.35 0.58
C ILE A 195 3.10 -3.07 1.38
N GLU A 196 1.92 -2.93 1.99
CA GLU A 196 1.61 -1.79 2.85
C GLU A 196 2.58 -1.73 4.04
N PHE A 197 2.78 -2.84 4.76
CA PHE A 197 3.75 -2.88 5.86
C PHE A 197 5.18 -2.54 5.44
N ILE A 198 5.58 -2.91 4.21
CA ILE A 198 6.88 -2.55 3.65
C ILE A 198 6.93 -1.04 3.36
N ALA A 199 5.88 -0.47 2.77
CA ALA A 199 5.83 0.96 2.47
C ALA A 199 5.86 1.81 3.76
N VAL A 200 5.07 1.44 4.77
CA VAL A 200 5.07 2.05 6.11
C VAL A 200 6.45 1.90 6.75
N GLY A 201 6.98 0.68 6.84
CA GLY A 201 8.24 0.41 7.53
C GLY A 201 9.44 1.13 6.92
N ILE A 202 9.51 1.23 5.58
CA ILE A 202 10.56 2.02 4.92
C ILE A 202 10.39 3.51 5.19
N SER A 203 9.15 4.01 5.10
CA SER A 203 8.86 5.43 5.29
C SER A 203 9.20 5.90 6.69
N GLU A 204 8.88 5.10 7.71
CA GLU A 204 9.30 5.36 9.09
C GLU A 204 10.83 5.38 9.22
N CYS A 205 11.54 4.38 8.70
CA CYS A 205 13.01 4.36 8.79
C CYS A 205 13.64 5.61 8.16
N VAL A 206 13.13 6.02 6.99
CA VAL A 206 13.66 7.17 6.27
C VAL A 206 13.29 8.48 6.98
N ILE A 207 12.03 8.67 7.40
CA ILE A 207 11.58 9.92 8.04
C ILE A 207 12.19 10.09 9.44
N ASP A 208 12.28 9.03 10.23
CA ASP A 208 12.81 9.09 11.59
C ASP A 208 14.33 9.34 11.62
N SER A 209 15.04 9.14 10.50
CA SER A 209 16.48 9.42 10.42
C SER A 209 16.76 10.92 10.25
N PRO A 210 17.57 11.53 11.13
CA PRO A 210 18.00 12.93 10.96
C PRO A 210 18.86 13.15 9.71
N ASP A 211 19.70 12.18 9.35
CA ASP A 211 20.65 12.30 8.24
C ASP A 211 19.93 12.26 6.88
N SER A 212 18.79 11.57 6.79
CA SER A 212 17.99 11.50 5.55
C SER A 212 17.39 12.85 5.16
N GLN A 213 17.25 13.79 6.10
CA GLN A 213 16.61 15.08 5.85
C GLN A 213 17.34 15.91 4.78
N ILE A 214 18.62 15.63 4.54
CA ILE A 214 19.39 16.23 3.44
C ILE A 214 18.81 15.88 2.06
N LEU A 215 18.13 14.74 1.92
CA LEU A 215 17.45 14.34 0.68
C LEU A 215 16.24 15.22 0.41
N PHE A 216 15.50 15.64 1.44
CA PHE A 216 14.23 16.34 1.30
C PHE A 216 14.34 17.86 1.42
N SER A 217 15.32 18.36 2.19
CA SER A 217 15.49 19.78 2.43
C SER A 217 15.72 20.55 1.12
N PRO A 218 15.09 21.73 0.92
CA PRO A 218 15.42 22.63 -0.18
C PRO A 218 16.89 23.07 -0.20
N SER A 219 17.55 23.12 0.97
CA SER A 219 18.99 23.40 1.08
C SER A 219 19.88 22.19 0.81
N GLY A 220 19.30 20.99 0.70
CA GLY A 220 19.95 19.75 0.34
C GLY A 220 19.65 19.36 -1.10
N ARG A 221 18.87 18.29 -1.32
CA ARG A 221 18.46 17.84 -2.65
C ARG A 221 17.06 18.31 -3.08
N GLY A 222 16.22 18.75 -2.15
CA GLY A 222 14.86 19.22 -2.44
C GLY A 222 13.94 18.17 -3.04
N ILE A 223 14.16 16.89 -2.75
CA ILE A 223 13.35 15.79 -3.28
C ILE A 223 11.98 15.78 -2.59
N PRO A 224 10.86 15.63 -3.33
CA PRO A 224 9.54 15.52 -2.72
C PRO A 224 9.44 14.35 -1.74
N ARG A 225 8.88 14.62 -0.55
CA ARG A 225 8.66 13.62 0.51
C ARG A 225 7.27 13.00 0.48
N ASP A 226 6.38 13.46 -0.40
CA ASP A 226 4.96 13.07 -0.47
C ASP A 226 4.72 11.56 -0.37
N TRP A 227 5.55 10.76 -1.06
CA TRP A 227 5.47 9.29 -1.03
C TRP A 227 5.71 8.72 0.38
N PHE A 228 6.70 9.24 1.09
CA PHE A 228 7.00 8.76 2.44
C PHE A 228 5.97 9.29 3.44
N ASP A 229 5.52 10.54 3.27
CA ASP A 229 4.55 11.17 4.17
C ASP A 229 3.18 10.48 4.15
N VAL A 230 2.71 10.00 2.99
CA VAL A 230 1.41 9.30 2.92
C VAL A 230 1.43 7.92 3.58
N HIS A 231 2.60 7.28 3.70
CA HIS A 231 2.75 5.97 4.36
C HIS A 231 3.28 6.07 5.80
N TYR A 232 3.83 7.21 6.21
CA TYR A 232 4.37 7.39 7.56
C TYR A 232 3.27 7.30 8.61
N HIS A 233 3.37 6.32 9.52
CA HIS A 233 2.36 6.08 10.56
C HIS A 233 0.93 5.91 10.03
N ALA A 234 0.76 5.49 8.76
CA ALA A 234 -0.57 5.28 8.18
C ALA A 234 -1.41 4.26 8.99
N GLY A 235 -0.74 3.33 9.69
CA GLY A 235 -1.35 2.38 10.62
C GLY A 235 -1.53 2.88 12.07
N ASP A 236 -0.80 3.92 12.52
CA ASP A 236 -0.77 4.35 13.93
C ASP A 236 -1.81 5.42 14.27
N GLN A 237 -2.36 6.11 13.26
CA GLN A 237 -3.28 7.23 13.49
C GLN A 237 -4.70 6.83 13.95
N HIS A 238 -4.99 5.55 14.19
CA HIS A 238 -6.35 5.07 14.39
C HIS A 238 -6.49 4.04 15.54
N ILE A 239 -5.84 4.31 16.68
CA ILE A 239 -6.31 3.73 17.95
C ILE A 239 -7.61 4.46 18.31
N LEU A 240 -8.75 3.79 18.20
CA LEU A 240 -9.99 4.32 18.73
C LEU A 240 -9.84 4.25 20.25
N GLN A 241 -9.56 5.38 20.91
CA GLN A 241 -9.51 5.37 22.37
C GLN A 241 -10.84 4.88 22.91
N ASP A 242 -10.77 3.82 23.72
CA ASP A 242 -11.92 3.19 24.39
C ASP A 242 -12.90 4.25 24.92
N GLY A 243 -14.09 4.33 24.32
CA GLY A 243 -15.21 5.08 24.88
C GLY A 243 -15.80 6.21 24.04
N GLU A 244 -15.18 6.63 22.93
CA GLU A 244 -15.76 7.65 22.04
C GLU A 244 -16.33 7.04 20.75
N TYR A 245 -17.32 6.17 20.89
CA TYR A 245 -18.40 6.16 19.89
C TYR A 245 -19.33 7.31 20.23
N ASP A 246 -18.93 8.54 19.93
CA ASP A 246 -19.90 9.62 19.98
C ASP A 246 -20.90 9.40 18.84
N LEU A 247 -22.08 8.87 19.21
CA LEU A 247 -23.22 8.71 18.33
C LEU A 247 -23.98 10.03 18.15
N THR A 248 -23.39 11.16 18.56
CA THR A 248 -23.89 12.46 18.13
C THR A 248 -23.84 12.54 16.60
N PRO A 249 -24.78 13.28 15.97
CA PRO A 249 -24.81 13.44 14.51
C PRO A 249 -23.70 14.35 13.99
N ASP A 250 -22.60 14.52 14.74
CA ASP A 250 -21.39 15.11 14.21
C ASP A 250 -20.64 13.99 13.47
N PHE A 251 -20.52 14.19 12.16
CA PHE A 251 -20.08 13.27 11.13
C PHE A 251 -18.59 12.90 11.23
N GLU A 252 -18.03 12.72 12.42
CA GLU A 252 -16.68 12.19 12.61
C GLU A 252 -16.69 10.67 12.41
N GLN A 253 -16.55 10.32 11.14
CA GLN A 253 -16.65 8.97 10.61
C GLN A 253 -15.50 8.11 11.12
N LEU A 254 -15.81 6.91 11.60
CA LEU A 254 -14.83 5.86 11.84
C LEU A 254 -14.05 5.62 10.54
N LYS A 255 -12.76 5.96 10.52
CA LYS A 255 -11.86 5.78 9.38
C LYS A 255 -11.06 4.50 9.61
N LEU A 256 -11.28 3.47 8.80
CA LEU A 256 -10.44 2.27 8.85
C LEU A 256 -9.25 2.44 7.90
N PRO A 257 -8.01 2.28 8.38
CA PRO A 257 -6.83 2.24 7.51
C PRO A 257 -6.95 1.12 6.46
N HIS A 258 -6.34 1.32 5.29
CA HIS A 258 -6.25 0.31 4.23
C HIS A 258 -5.74 -1.05 4.74
N ASP A 259 -4.80 -1.04 5.68
CA ASP A 259 -4.28 -2.28 6.27
C ASP A 259 -5.35 -3.07 7.03
N THR A 260 -6.25 -2.37 7.72
CA THR A 260 -7.37 -2.98 8.44
C THR A 260 -8.40 -3.54 7.47
N ILE A 261 -8.69 -2.82 6.38
CA ILE A 261 -9.58 -3.28 5.30
C ILE A 261 -8.97 -4.52 4.61
N ASN A 262 -7.69 -4.46 4.26
CA ASN A 262 -6.93 -5.57 3.66
C ASN A 262 -6.91 -6.81 4.56
N TYR A 263 -6.70 -6.62 5.86
CA TYR A 263 -6.71 -7.72 6.83
C TYR A 263 -8.11 -8.33 7.00
N ASN A 264 -9.15 -7.51 7.06
CA ASN A 264 -10.53 -7.99 7.13
C ASN A 264 -10.91 -8.82 5.90
N MET A 265 -10.56 -8.36 4.69
CA MET A 265 -10.72 -9.15 3.46
C MET A 265 -9.98 -10.49 3.55
N LEU A 266 -8.72 -10.47 4.02
CA LEU A 266 -7.92 -11.67 4.18
C LEU A 266 -8.54 -12.65 5.17
N LYS A 267 -8.99 -12.17 6.34
CA LYS A 267 -9.64 -12.99 7.37
C LYS A 267 -10.87 -13.69 6.83
N MET A 268 -11.73 -12.95 6.13
CA MET A 268 -12.93 -13.51 5.48
C MET A 268 -12.58 -14.54 4.40
N ALA A 269 -11.59 -14.23 3.55
CA ALA A 269 -11.08 -15.15 2.54
C ALA A 269 -10.53 -16.46 3.15
N HIS A 270 -9.78 -16.34 4.24
CA HIS A 270 -9.17 -17.48 4.93
C HIS A 270 -10.23 -18.39 5.55
N ILE A 271 -11.15 -17.83 6.34
CA ILE A 271 -12.21 -18.60 7.01
C ILE A 271 -13.05 -19.39 6.00
N ALA A 272 -13.32 -18.82 4.83
CA ALA A 272 -14.15 -19.45 3.81
C ALA A 272 -13.48 -20.64 3.10
N ASP A 273 -12.15 -20.63 2.98
CA ASP A 273 -11.42 -21.50 2.05
C ASP A 273 -10.47 -22.46 2.77
N TYR A 274 -10.13 -22.17 4.03
CA TYR A 274 -9.09 -22.83 4.82
C TYR A 274 -9.57 -23.09 6.26
N GLU A 275 -10.79 -23.61 6.39
CA GLU A 275 -11.37 -23.98 7.68
C GLU A 275 -10.45 -24.95 8.43
N GLY A 276 -10.13 -24.63 9.69
CA GLY A 276 -9.24 -25.42 10.55
C GLY A 276 -7.74 -25.08 10.44
N GLU A 277 -7.33 -24.21 9.51
CA GLU A 277 -5.98 -23.64 9.48
C GLU A 277 -5.91 -22.34 10.29
N GLU A 278 -4.83 -22.14 11.05
CA GLU A 278 -4.59 -20.87 11.75
C GLU A 278 -4.03 -19.81 10.79
N LEU A 279 -4.78 -18.72 10.58
CA LEU A 279 -4.37 -17.61 9.70
C LEU A 279 -3.05 -16.98 10.15
N LEU A 280 -2.85 -16.81 11.47
CA LEU A 280 -1.73 -16.06 12.01
C LEU A 280 -0.36 -16.64 11.61
N TYR A 281 -0.19 -17.97 11.70
CA TYR A 281 1.07 -18.63 11.36
C TYR A 281 1.41 -18.43 9.87
N ILE A 282 0.44 -18.68 8.99
CA ILE A 282 0.60 -18.55 7.53
C ILE A 282 0.88 -17.09 7.16
N LEU A 283 0.14 -16.17 7.78
CA LEU A 283 0.31 -14.74 7.57
C LEU A 283 1.71 -14.29 7.96
N GLN A 284 2.20 -14.66 9.15
CA GLN A 284 3.54 -14.33 9.59
C GLN A 284 4.60 -14.89 8.63
N GLU A 285 4.51 -16.18 8.28
CA GLU A 285 5.47 -16.82 7.38
C GLU A 285 5.53 -16.09 6.02
N LYS A 286 4.37 -15.85 5.42
CA LYS A 286 4.26 -15.27 4.07
C LYS A 286 4.63 -13.79 4.04
N VAL A 287 4.18 -12.98 5.00
CA VAL A 287 4.57 -11.56 5.08
C VAL A 287 6.08 -11.42 5.24
N LEU A 288 6.69 -12.21 6.13
CA LEU A 288 8.14 -12.16 6.34
C LEU A 288 8.92 -12.69 5.13
N HIS A 289 8.38 -13.68 4.41
CA HIS A 289 8.96 -14.14 3.15
C HIS A 289 8.98 -13.03 2.09
N ILE A 290 7.86 -12.31 1.93
CA ILE A 290 7.76 -11.18 1.00
C ILE A 290 8.72 -10.06 1.42
N ALA A 291 8.73 -9.67 2.70
CA ALA A 291 9.66 -8.66 3.21
C ALA A 291 11.14 -9.02 2.94
N LYS A 292 11.51 -10.30 3.12
CA LYS A 292 12.86 -10.78 2.76
C LYS A 292 13.15 -10.69 1.27
N ALA A 293 12.18 -10.97 0.40
CA ALA A 293 12.34 -10.81 -1.04
C ALA A 293 12.57 -9.34 -1.41
N PHE A 294 11.80 -8.42 -0.80
CA PHE A 294 12.00 -6.97 -0.97
C PHE A 294 13.35 -6.49 -0.46
N ALA A 295 13.78 -6.95 0.71
CA ALA A 295 15.11 -6.62 1.25
C ALA A 295 16.23 -7.20 0.39
N THR A 296 16.06 -8.41 -0.16
CA THR A 296 17.03 -9.03 -1.09
C THR A 296 17.12 -8.22 -2.39
N ALA A 297 15.99 -7.77 -2.93
CA ALA A 297 15.97 -6.85 -4.06
C ALA A 297 16.64 -5.51 -3.69
N GLY A 298 16.35 -4.95 -2.52
CA GLY A 298 16.99 -3.74 -1.99
C GLY A 298 18.48 -3.89 -1.69
N ASN A 299 19.02 -5.11 -1.67
CA ASN A 299 20.46 -5.37 -1.56
C ASN A 299 21.13 -5.56 -2.93
N TYR A 300 20.34 -5.62 -4.01
CA TYR A 300 20.88 -5.76 -5.35
C TYR A 300 21.67 -4.52 -5.74
N THR A 301 22.97 -4.70 -5.91
CA THR A 301 23.85 -3.63 -6.38
C THR A 301 23.85 -3.64 -7.90
N CYS A 302 23.14 -2.68 -8.50
CA CYS A 302 23.28 -2.40 -9.91
C CYS A 302 24.69 -1.84 -10.15
N LYS A 303 25.48 -2.43 -11.06
CA LYS A 303 26.68 -1.76 -11.55
C LYS A 303 26.22 -0.58 -12.39
N PHE A 304 26.15 0.60 -11.79
CA PHE A 304 25.96 1.83 -12.54
C PHE A 304 27.14 1.98 -13.48
N GLU A 305 26.91 2.03 -14.79
CA GLU A 305 27.97 2.48 -15.68
C GLU A 305 28.31 3.93 -15.30
N GLU A 306 29.60 4.26 -15.20
CA GLU A 306 30.08 5.63 -14.90
C GLU A 306 29.51 6.69 -15.89
N SER A 307 28.96 6.24 -17.01
CA SER A 307 28.29 7.04 -18.05
C SER A 307 26.83 7.41 -17.74
N MET A 308 26.20 6.80 -16.73
CA MET A 308 24.82 7.10 -16.35
C MET A 308 24.74 8.43 -15.60
N ASN A 309 24.71 9.51 -16.38
CA ASN A 309 24.49 10.85 -15.87
C ASN A 309 22.99 11.03 -15.60
N LEU A 310 22.49 10.43 -14.51
CA LEU A 310 21.19 10.78 -13.92
C LEU A 310 21.34 12.18 -13.32
N SER A 311 21.42 13.18 -14.21
CA SER A 311 21.68 14.56 -13.84
C SER A 311 20.60 15.05 -12.90
N LEU A 312 21.04 15.62 -11.77
CA LEU A 312 20.24 16.44 -10.87
C LEU A 312 19.64 17.60 -11.67
N SER A 313 18.38 17.48 -12.07
CA SER A 313 17.60 18.59 -12.60
C SER A 313 17.05 19.45 -11.46
N VAL A 314 17.88 19.79 -10.47
CA VAL A 314 17.57 20.90 -9.58
C VAL A 314 17.91 22.16 -10.39
N LYS A 315 16.89 22.77 -11.00
CA LYS A 315 17.03 24.14 -11.51
C LYS A 315 17.44 25.01 -10.32
N SER A 316 18.68 25.50 -10.38
CA SER A 316 19.17 26.65 -9.60
C SER A 316 18.25 27.85 -9.75
#